data_AF-A0A659SI22-F1
#
_entry.id   AF-A0A659SI22-F1
#
_cell.length_a   1.000
_cell.length_b   1.000
_cell.length_c   1.000
_cell.angle_alpha   90.00
_cell.angle_beta   90.00
_cell.angle_gamma   90.00
#
_symmetry.space_group_name_H-M   'P 1'
#
loop_
_entity.id
_entity.type
_entity.pdbx_description
1 polymer ?
#
loop_
_entity_poly.entity_id
_entity_poly.type
_entity_poly.pdbx_seq_one_letter_code
_entity_poly.pdbx_strand_id
1 'polypeptide(L)' 'MKNDVISPEFDEHGRPLRRIRSFVRRQGRLTKGQEHALENYWPVMGVEFSEAPVDFATLFGRAAPGTLG' A
#
# COMPACT_ATOMS: atom_id res chain seq x y z
N MET A 1 3.67 2.34 -31.47
CA MET A 1 2.37 1.73 -31.80
C MET A 1 1.24 2.58 -31.25
N LYS A 2 0.23 2.92 -32.06
CA LYS A 2 -0.98 3.57 -31.58
C LYS A 2 -1.86 2.49 -30.93
N ASN A 3 -2.09 2.58 -29.62
CA ASN A 3 -3.08 1.74 -28.95
C ASN A 3 -4.46 2.29 -29.30
N ASP A 4 -5.00 1.83 -30.41
CA ASP A 4 -6.35 2.13 -30.85
C ASP A 4 -7.31 1.30 -29.98
N VAL A 5 -7.72 1.85 -28.85
CA VAL A 5 -8.64 1.17 -27.94
C VAL A 5 -9.82 2.09 -27.69
N ILE A 6 -10.99 1.60 -28.10
CA ILE A 6 -12.34 2.09 -27.87
C ILE A 6 -12.96 2.90 -29.02
N SER A 7 -13.54 2.16 -29.96
CA SER A 7 -14.71 2.58 -30.72
C SER A 7 -15.94 2.60 -29.79
N PRO A 8 -16.79 3.65 -29.79
CA PRO A 8 -18.02 3.68 -29.01
C PRO A 8 -19.04 2.68 -29.58
N GLU A 9 -19.43 1.70 -28.77
CA GLU A 9 -20.61 0.86 -29.04
C GLU A 9 -21.84 1.56 -28.45
N PHE A 10 -22.92 1.63 -29.21
CA PHE A 10 -24.19 2.24 -28.81
C PHE A 10 -25.24 1.14 -28.63
N ASP A 11 -26.16 1.32 -27.68
CA ASP A 11 -27.33 0.45 -27.58
C ASP A 11 -28.34 0.73 -28.71
N GLU A 12 -29.42 -0.07 -28.78
CA GLU A 12 -30.48 0.10 -29.80
C GLU A 12 -31.16 1.48 -29.78
N HIS A 13 -30.98 2.24 -28.68
CA HIS A 13 -31.49 3.60 -28.52
C HIS A 13 -30.41 4.67 -28.74
N GLY A 14 -29.23 4.30 -29.26
CA GLY A 14 -28.15 5.23 -29.57
C GLY A 14 -27.41 5.76 -28.33
N ARG A 15 -27.51 5.11 -27.17
CA ARG A 15 -26.81 5.53 -25.95
C ARG A 15 -25.43 4.85 -25.86
N PRO A 16 -24.36 5.59 -25.55
CA PRO A 16 -23.01 5.04 -25.50
C PRO A 16 -22.85 4.07 -24.32
N LEU A 17 -22.40 2.85 -24.61
CA LEU A 17 -22.12 1.82 -23.61
C LEU A 17 -20.80 2.12 -22.89
N ARG A 18 -20.84 2.38 -21.59
CA ARG A 18 -19.64 2.53 -20.74
C ARG A 18 -19.07 1.17 -20.36
N ARG A 19 -18.23 0.60 -21.23
CA ARG A 19 -17.41 -0.56 -20.84
C ARG A 19 -16.28 -0.15 -19.91
N ILE A 20 -16.07 -0.92 -18.85
CA ILE A 20 -14.89 -0.77 -17.99
C ILE A 20 -13.65 -1.13 -18.82
N ARG A 21 -12.73 -0.16 -18.96
CA ARG A 21 -11.63 -0.22 -19.93
C ARG A 21 -10.39 -0.97 -19.44
N SER A 22 -10.28 -1.23 -18.14
CA SER A 22 -9.30 -2.13 -17.50
C SER A 22 -9.36 -1.94 -15.98
N PHE A 23 -9.14 -3.01 -15.21
CA PHE A 23 -8.84 -2.90 -13.78
C PHE A 23 -7.36 -3.24 -13.57
N VAL A 24 -6.61 -2.34 -12.95
CA VAL A 24 -5.26 -2.65 -12.49
C VAL A 24 -5.37 -3.31 -11.12
N ARG A 25 -4.88 -4.55 -10.98
CA ARG A 25 -4.75 -5.20 -9.66
C ARG A 25 -3.75 -4.39 -8.84
N ARG A 26 -4.20 -3.74 -7.77
CA ARG A 26 -3.32 -3.17 -6.75
C ARG A 26 -2.78 -4.30 -5.88
N GLN A 27 -1.90 -5.15 -6.43
CA GLN A 27 -1.01 -5.91 -5.56
C GLN A 27 -0.20 -4.87 -4.78
N GLY A 28 -0.11 -5.03 -3.45
CA GLY A 28 0.57 -4.10 -2.56
C GLY A 28 2.01 -3.88 -3.03
N ARG A 29 2.23 -2.81 -3.79
CA ARG A 29 3.57 -2.36 -4.17
C ARG A 29 3.96 -1.34 -3.13
N LEU A 30 5.11 -1.54 -2.52
CA LEU A 30 5.76 -0.48 -1.76
C LEU A 30 5.93 0.71 -2.70
N THR A 31 5.45 1.87 -2.26
CA THR A 31 5.84 3.12 -2.93
C THR A 31 7.34 3.32 -2.71
N LYS A 32 8.02 4.07 -3.59
CA LYS A 32 9.44 4.40 -3.41
C LYS A 32 9.75 5.01 -2.04
N GLY A 33 8.82 5.79 -1.50
CA GLY A 33 8.95 6.38 -0.16
C GLY A 33 8.88 5.33 0.95
N GLN A 34 8.01 4.33 0.82
CA GLN A 34 7.92 3.23 1.78
C GLN A 34 9.16 2.32 1.72
N GLU A 35 9.65 2.03 0.52
CA GLU A 35 10.91 1.27 0.32
C GLU A 35 12.09 2.00 0.97
N HIS A 36 12.28 3.28 0.66
CA HIS A 36 13.32 4.10 1.29
C HIS A 36 13.18 4.16 2.82
N ALA A 37 11.96 4.25 3.35
CA ALA A 37 11.74 4.27 4.78
C ALA A 37 12.13 2.93 5.45
N LEU A 38 11.82 1.81 4.80
CA LEU A 38 12.26 0.50 5.26
C LEU A 38 13.78 0.39 5.23
N GLU A 39 14.44 0.83 4.16
CA GLU A 39 15.91 0.74 4.05
C GLU A 39 16.63 1.61 5.09
N ASN A 40 16.17 2.83 5.33
CA ASN A 40 16.92 3.81 6.09
C ASN A 40 16.50 3.95 7.55
N TYR A 41 15.24 3.65 7.88
CA TYR A 41 14.70 3.88 9.22
C TYR A 41 14.36 2.61 9.98
N TRP A 42 14.12 1.48 9.28
CA TRP A 42 13.92 0.19 9.95
C TRP A 42 15.07 -0.21 10.88
N PRO A 43 16.36 0.01 10.54
CA PRO A 43 17.46 -0.38 11.43
C PRO A 43 17.47 0.34 12.79
N VAL A 44 16.78 1.48 12.90
CA VAL A 44 16.78 2.33 14.11
C VAL A 44 15.42 2.29 14.83
N MET A 45 14.32 2.23 14.08
CA MET A 45 12.96 2.32 14.63
C MET A 45 12.16 1.00 14.52
N GLY A 46 12.65 0.04 13.73
CA GLY A 46 12.02 -1.26 13.54
C GLY A 46 12.19 -2.14 14.77
N VAL A 47 11.20 -2.99 15.02
CA VAL A 47 11.27 -4.05 16.02
C VAL A 47 11.09 -5.36 15.28
N GLU A 48 12.14 -6.17 15.28
CA GLU A 48 12.10 -7.50 14.69
C GLU A 48 11.14 -8.41 15.46
N PHE A 49 10.49 -9.31 14.74
CA PHE A 49 9.60 -10.28 15.37
C PHE A 49 10.40 -11.29 16.22
N SER A 50 9.87 -11.60 17.40
CA SER A 50 10.36 -12.68 18.25
C SER A 50 9.18 -13.34 18.98
N GLU A 51 9.35 -14.59 19.39
CA GLU A 51 8.34 -15.29 20.20
C GLU A 51 8.25 -14.77 21.65
N ALA A 52 9.26 -13.99 22.09
CA ALA A 52 9.27 -13.39 23.41
C ALA A 52 8.39 -12.13 23.47
N PRO A 53 7.68 -11.88 24.59
CA PRO A 53 7.00 -10.61 24.81
C PRO A 53 7.99 -9.43 24.78
N VAL A 54 7.57 -8.32 24.17
CA VAL A 54 8.38 -7.10 24.09
C VAL A 54 8.38 -6.38 25.44
N ASP A 55 9.57 -6.08 25.97
CA ASP A 55 9.74 -5.16 27.10
C ASP A 55 9.78 -3.71 26.62
N PHE A 56 8.65 -3.00 26.75
CA PHE A 56 8.52 -1.62 26.33
C PHE A 56 9.38 -0.64 27.12
N ALA A 57 9.63 -0.89 28.42
CA ALA A 57 10.41 0.03 29.23
C ALA A 57 11.88 0.06 28.76
N THR A 58 12.41 -1.12 28.45
CA THR A 58 13.75 -1.27 27.86
C THR A 58 13.79 -0.74 26.44
N LEU A 59 12.79 -1.09 25.60
CA LEU A 59 12.75 -0.67 24.19
C LEU A 59 12.71 0.85 24.03
N PHE A 60 11.89 1.55 24.82
CA PHE A 60 11.75 3.01 24.74
C PHE A 60 12.69 3.78 25.68
N GLY A 61 13.50 3.07 26.48
CA GLY A 61 14.41 3.68 27.46
C GLY A 61 13.70 4.45 28.60
N ARG A 62 12.40 4.23 28.81
CA ARG A 62 11.61 4.88 29.86
C ARG A 62 10.34 4.09 30.21
N ALA A 63 9.88 4.24 31.44
CA ALA A 63 8.56 3.78 31.85
C ALA A 63 7.50 4.87 31.60
N ALA A 64 6.64 4.67 30.61
CA ALA A 64 5.55 5.58 30.28
C ALA A 64 4.36 4.82 29.67
N PRO A 65 3.13 5.36 29.72
CA PRO A 65 1.99 4.77 29.04
C PRO A 65 2.24 4.64 27.53
N GLY A 66 1.96 3.45 26.99
CA GLY A 66 1.97 3.18 25.56
C GLY A 66 0.56 3.21 24.96
N THR A 67 0.45 3.44 23.66
CA THR A 67 -0.81 3.35 22.92
C THR A 67 -0.57 2.50 21.68
N LEU A 68 -1.48 1.56 21.42
CA LEU A 68 -1.56 0.79 20.18
C LEU A 68 -2.87 1.21 19.50
N GLY A 69 -2.78 1.57 18.21
CA GLY A 69 -3.91 2.04 17.40
C GLY A 69 -4.33 1.04 16.34
#